data_AF-A0A968FVJ6-F1
#
_entry.id   AF-A0A968FVJ6-F1
#
_cell.length_a   1.000
_cell.length_b   1.000
_cell.length_c   1.000
_cell.angle_alpha   90.00
_cell.angle_beta   90.00
_cell.angle_gamma   90.00
#
_symmetry.space_group_name_H-M   'P 1'
#
loop_
_entity.id
_entity.type
_entity.pdbx_description
1 polymer ?
#
loop_
_entity_poly.entity_id
_entity_poly.type
_entity_poly.pdbx_seq_one_letter_code
_entity_poly.pdbx_strand_id
1 'polypeptide(L)' 'DDFLYLVHLRNLVELTPDWTAELGGSFAYGRNDNITGPYNDTQVAGADLRFKWKPGGRERYRTFIWQTEFI' A
#
# COMPACT_ATOMS: atom_id res chain seq x y z
N ASP A 1 19.32 -4.69 21.07
CA ASP A 1 18.85 -5.63 20.05
C ASP A 1 17.79 -4.85 19.31
N ASP A 2 18.09 -4.41 18.10
CA ASP A 2 17.28 -3.41 17.40
C ASP A 2 16.07 -4.09 16.76
N PHE A 3 14.86 -3.80 17.25
CA PHE A 3 13.62 -4.41 16.76
C PHE A 3 12.92 -3.50 15.76
N LEU A 4 12.64 -4.04 14.57
CA LEU A 4 11.80 -3.42 13.54
C LEU A 4 10.46 -4.15 13.45
N TYR A 5 9.38 -3.41 13.66
CA TYR A 5 8.01 -3.87 13.52
C TYR A 5 7.44 -3.36 12.20
N LEU A 6 7.01 -4.28 11.33
CA LEU A 6 6.37 -3.97 10.07
C LEU A 6 4.98 -4.59 10.03
N VAL A 7 3.98 -3.76 9.74
CA VAL A 7 2.61 -4.19 9.46
C VAL A 7 2.31 -3.79 8.02
N HIS A 8 1.97 -4.75 7.18
CA HIS A 8 1.49 -4.50 5.82
C HIS A 8 0.15 -5.18 5.64
N LEU A 9 -0.81 -4.43 5.12
CA LEU A 9 -2.17 -4.88 4.88
C LEU A 9 -2.55 -4.49 3.46
N ARG A 10 -3.10 -5.45 2.71
CA ARG A 10 -3.54 -5.24 1.33
C ARG A 10 -4.86 -5.95 1.12
N ASN A 11 -5.84 -5.20 0.64
CA ASN A 11 -7.17 -5.67 0.30
C ASN A 11 -7.40 -5.49 -1.19
N LEU A 12 -7.83 -6.56 -1.84
CA LEU A 12 -8.29 -6.53 -3.22
C LEU A 12 -9.79 -6.78 -3.19
N VAL A 13 -10.55 -5.88 -3.81
CA VAL A 13 -12.00 -5.97 -3.92
C VAL A 13 -12.36 -5.98 -5.40
N GLU A 14 -12.96 -7.08 -5.83
CA GLU A 14 -13.56 -7.21 -7.15
C GLU A 14 -15.00 -6.68 -7.05
N LEU A 15 -15.23 -5.47 -7.56
CA LEU A 15 -16.54 -4.81 -7.50
C LEU A 15 -17.48 -5.36 -8.59
N THR A 16 -16.94 -5.67 -9.75
CA THR A 16 -17.65 -6.20 -10.92
C THR A 16 -16.63 -6.96 -11.79
N PRO A 17 -17.05 -7.77 -12.77
CA PRO A 17 -16.11 -8.45 -13.69
C PRO A 17 -15.15 -7.49 -14.40
N ASP A 18 -15.55 -6.21 -14.48
CA ASP A 18 -14.82 -5.17 -15.19
C ASP A 18 -14.04 -4.21 -14.28
N TRP A 19 -14.30 -4.23 -12.97
CA TRP A 19 -13.75 -3.27 -12.01
C TRP A 19 -13.07 -3.97 -10.85
N THR A 20 -11.79 -3.68 -10.69
CA THR A 20 -10.98 -4.11 -9.54
C THR A 20 -10.50 -2.89 -8.79
N ALA A 21 -10.72 -2.87 -7.49
CA ALA A 21 -10.16 -1.89 -6.58
C ALA A 21 -9.18 -2.59 -5.63
N GLU A 22 -8.09 -1.92 -5.30
CA GLU A 22 -7.10 -2.40 -4.37
C GLU A 22 -6.72 -1.27 -3.41
N LEU A 23 -6.67 -1.60 -2.13
CA LEU A 23 -6.35 -0.71 -1.04
C LEU A 23 -5.27 -1.38 -0.21
N GLY A 24 -4.14 -0.72 -0.05
CA GLY A 24 -3.07 -1.19 0.80
C GLY A 24 -2.60 -0.12 1.77
N GLY A 25 -1.99 -0.60 2.84
CA GLY A 25 -1.42 0.20 3.90
C GLY A 25 -0.18 -0.50 4.45
N SER A 26 0.82 0.28 4.78
CA SER A 26 2.04 -0.19 5.43
C SER A 26 2.38 0.72 6.59
N PHE A 27 2.81 0.13 7.69
CA PHE A 27 3.30 0.86 8.85
C PHE A 27 4.56 0.18 9.35
N ALA A 28 5.63 0.95 9.48
CA ALA A 28 6.92 0.52 9.98
C ALA A 28 7.28 1.34 11.22
N TYR A 29 7.64 0.65 12.29
CA TYR A 29 8.13 1.22 13.53
C TYR A 29 9.45 0.55 13.91
N GLY A 30 10.52 1.33 14.03
CA GLY A 30 11.83 0.85 14.43
C GLY A 30 12.39 1.72 15.54
N ARG A 31 12.96 1.07 16.57
CA ARG A 31 13.59 1.77 17.70
C ARG A 31 15.09 1.53 17.65
N ASN A 32 15.82 2.61 17.37
CA ASN A 32 17.28 2.62 17.30
C ASN A 32 17.86 2.72 18.71
N ASP A 33 18.32 1.60 19.26
CA ASP A 33 18.90 1.55 20.61
C ASP A 33 20.31 2.16 20.67
N ASN A 34 20.97 2.33 19.51
CA ASN A 34 22.35 2.82 19.40
C ASN A 34 22.47 4.36 19.20
N ILE A 35 21.37 5.11 19.19
CA ILE A 35 21.38 6.57 19.03
C ILE A 35 20.99 7.24 20.34
N THR A 36 21.95 7.86 21.03
CA THR A 36 21.71 8.65 22.25
C THR A 36 21.15 10.03 21.86
N GLY A 37 19.83 10.17 21.82
CA GLY A 37 19.16 11.43 21.51
C GLY A 37 17.62 11.32 21.46
N PRO A 38 16.89 12.44 21.35
CA PRO A 38 15.41 12.45 21.36
C PRO A 38 14.75 11.84 20.11
N TYR A 39 15.54 11.41 19.12
CA TYR A 39 15.08 10.86 17.84
C TYR A 39 15.55 9.41 17.64
N ASN A 40 15.29 8.56 18.62
CA ASN A 40 15.61 7.13 18.55
C ASN A 40 14.50 6.29 17.89
N ASP A 41 13.30 6.84 17.71
CA ASP A 41 12.18 6.16 17.08
C ASP A 41 12.02 6.59 15.61
N THR A 42 11.91 5.62 14.70
CA THR A 42 11.55 5.84 13.30
C THR A 42 10.15 5.28 13.05
N GLN A 43 9.25 6.15 12.57
CA GLN A 43 7.89 5.77 12.22
C GLN A 43 7.66 6.15 10.76
N VAL A 44 7.27 5.18 9.94
CA VAL A 44 6.91 5.40 8.53
C VAL A 44 5.57 4.76 8.30
N ALA A 45 4.61 5.54 7.81
CA ALA A 45 3.32 5.04 7.37
C ALA A 45 3.24 5.19 5.85
N GLY A 46 2.51 4.32 5.19
CA GLY A 46 2.24 4.41 3.77
C GLY A 46 0.85 3.90 3.48
N ALA A 47 0.18 4.50 2.50
CA ALA A 47 -1.10 4.06 1.99
C ALA A 47 -1.07 4.04 0.47
N ASP A 48 -1.57 2.95 -0.09
CA ASP A 48 -1.69 2.77 -1.54
C ASP A 48 -3.14 2.52 -1.92
N LEU A 49 -3.53 3.06 -3.06
CA LEU A 49 -4.87 2.93 -3.56
C LEU A 49 -4.81 2.84 -5.09
N ARG A 50 -5.40 1.77 -5.62
CA ARG A 50 -5.35 1.43 -7.03
C ARG A 50 -6.71 1.01 -7.55
N PHE A 51 -7.14 1.67 -8.62
CA PHE A 51 -8.36 1.35 -9.35
C PHE A 51 -7.99 0.88 -10.75
N LYS A 52 -8.51 -0.28 -11.12
CA LYS A 52 -8.33 -0.88 -12.43
C LYS A 52 -9.69 -1.14 -13.05
N TRP A 53 -9.89 -0.59 -14.23
CA TRP A 53 -11.03 -0.91 -15.07
C TRP A 53 -10.58 -1.67 -16.31
N LYS A 54 -11.10 -2.88 -16.49
CA LYS A 54 -10.85 -3.75 -17.63
C LYS A 54 -12.18 -4.33 -18.12
N PRO A 55 -12.74 -3.91 -19.27
CA PRO A 55 -13.99 -4.46 -19.77
C PRO A 55 -13.85 -5.96 -20.09
N GLY A 56 -14.72 -6.78 -19.50
CA GLY A 56 -14.81 -8.22 -19.67
C GLY A 56 -15.31 -8.59 -21.06
N GLY A 57 -14.69 -9.62 -21.65
CA GLY A 57 -15.11 -10.19 -22.94
C GLY A 57 -14.75 -9.38 -24.18
N ARG A 58 -13.97 -8.29 -24.08
CA ARG A 58 -13.52 -7.51 -25.24
C ARG A 58 -12.04 -7.12 -25.12
N GLU A 59 -11.16 -8.05 -25.52
CA GLU A 59 -9.68 -7.90 -25.54
C GLU A 59 -9.15 -6.68 -26.33
N ARG A 60 -10.01 -5.99 -27.10
CA ARG A 60 -9.65 -4.84 -27.94
C ARG A 60 -9.75 -3.45 -27.29
N TYR A 61 -10.23 -3.33 -26.05
CA TYR A 61 -10.48 -2.02 -25.43
C TYR A 61 -9.38 -1.61 -24.43
N ARG A 62 -9.17 -0.29 -24.34
CA ARG A 62 -8.15 0.34 -23.49
C ARG A 62 -8.46 0.06 -22.01
N THR A 63 -7.47 -0.45 -21.28
CA THR A 63 -7.52 -0.60 -19.82
C THR A 63 -7.21 0.75 -19.17
N PHE A 64 -7.99 1.15 -18.17
CA PHE A 64 -7.70 2.34 -17.38
C PHE A 64 -7.18 1.90 -16.01
N ILE A 65 -6.03 2.44 -15.61
CA ILE A 65 -5.41 2.19 -14.31
C ILE A 65 -5.14 3.54 -13.67
N TRP A 66 -5.68 3.74 -12.48
CA TRP A 66 -5.37 4.88 -11.64
C TRP A 66 -4.76 4.37 -10.34
N GLN A 67 -3.61 4.90 -9.95
CA GLN A 67 -2.88 4.52 -8.75
C GLN A 67 -2.41 5.77 -8.03
N THR A 68 -2.51 5.77 -6.70
CA THR A 68 -2.01 6.83 -5.82
C THR A 68 -1.27 6.19 -4.65
N GLU A 69 -0.18 6.81 -4.23
CA GLU A 69 0.66 6.40 -3.12
C GLU A 69 0.87 7.59 -2.18
N PHE A 70 0.75 7.34 -0.88
CA PHE A 70 1.00 8.29 0.19
C PHE A 70 2.01 7.68 1.15
N ILE A 71 2.98 8.48 1.61
CA ILE A 71 4.06 8.10 2.54
C ILE A 71 4.22 9.23 3.57
#